data_AF-A0A7X7F837-F1
#
_entry.id   AF-A0A7X7F837-F1
#
_cell.length_a   1.000
_cell.length_b   1.000
_cell.length_c   1.000
_cell.angle_alpha   90.00
_cell.angle_beta   90.00
_cell.angle_gamma   90.00
#
_symmetry.space_group_name_H-M   'P 1'
#
loop_
_entity.id
_entity.type
_entity.pdbx_description
1 polymer ?
#
loop_
_entity_poly.entity_id
_entity_poly.type
_entity_poly.pdbx_seq_one_letter_code
_entity_poly.pdbx_strand_id
1 'polypeptide(L)'
;MNFARPELLLLLWLLPLPCLAILWARKRRRQRASRLVHPNVLRDSAKEASETPFHLQLGLCAAALLLLVIAAAGPRWGLRDEIVLGSGRNVLILLDVSRSMLATDVRPNRLERAKADLTDLIAELEGDRAGIMAFRGGAVLLCPFTTDLAFLNQTLAGVGIDSAPHGETDIGAAIDTALEAFRELGSDHNAIILVSDGEDLTGQAAAKAAKAGERGIPVFCVGIGGTQGATIPATDSATMKYRGEDVVTRLDNATLMAIATASKGAYIPLATAATGRNTLGGVYNRHVRQIVAQEMQEMRESRLVERFQLFLVPGVVLLLAAAALSGGRPSGRRAPAKAAAALLFLAAVSSAPGQTNVVVSAPAQAVPSTTAATAHDTARKAQRAWRKGDYAGAAEAYRQAIALGHPDPELAQSMRFNAALAFLKAGNAGQAAELFRQAADAGNAQGADASEGLGVALFRAAEALAALEPEPDPAVAVPGAPPAPKRSVASEQLKLFEDAAAAFQEALRGLPDSEQRRGNLQAAVARMPELRAKARTDAILAKYGETPPEQLVPKMLAMQRASFAEAARAFTNASPSRIAQLEQAAIRQQEVADLWMPLHGKMAEAVK
;
A
#
# COMPACT_ATOMS: atom_id res chain seq x y z
N MET A 1 18.01 30.09 20.60
CA MET A 1 18.48 30.23 19.19
C MET A 1 19.84 29.58 19.14
N ASN A 2 20.00 28.50 18.37
CA ASN A 2 21.25 27.73 18.33
C ASN A 2 21.84 27.78 16.93
N PHE A 3 23.16 27.71 16.77
CA PHE A 3 23.80 27.70 15.45
C PHE A 3 24.14 26.27 15.04
N ALA A 4 23.92 25.93 13.77
CA ALA A 4 24.29 24.64 13.19
C ALA A 4 25.79 24.38 13.26
N ARG A 5 26.57 25.44 13.02
CA ARG A 5 28.04 25.41 12.95
C ARG A 5 28.59 26.67 13.64
N PRO A 6 28.64 26.69 14.98
CA PRO A 6 29.10 27.87 15.73
C PRO A 6 30.55 28.24 15.41
N GLU A 7 31.38 27.26 15.02
CA GLU A 7 32.78 27.46 14.63
C GLU A 7 32.94 28.46 13.47
N LEU A 8 31.96 28.55 12.57
CA LEU A 8 32.00 29.48 11.44
C LEU A 8 31.83 30.95 11.86
N LEU A 9 31.38 31.23 13.08
CA LEU A 9 31.35 32.60 13.61
C LEU A 9 32.77 33.15 13.83
N LEU A 10 33.79 32.31 13.92
CA LEU A 10 35.20 32.74 13.99
C LEU A 10 35.65 33.47 12.72
N LEU A 11 35.01 33.22 11.56
CA LEU A 11 35.27 33.97 10.32
C LEU A 11 34.96 35.47 10.46
N LEU A 12 34.17 35.87 11.46
CA LEU A 12 33.91 37.27 11.75
C LEU A 12 35.19 38.05 12.11
N TRP A 13 36.17 37.37 12.72
CA TRP A 13 37.47 37.96 13.04
C TRP A 13 38.34 38.20 11.79
N LEU A 14 38.06 37.50 10.69
CA LEU A 14 38.71 37.72 9.39
C LEU A 14 38.01 38.83 8.58
N LEU A 15 36.81 39.28 8.93
CA LEU A 15 36.07 40.36 8.27
C LEU A 15 36.86 41.70 8.10
N PRO A 16 37.69 42.16 9.05
CA PRO A 16 38.47 43.40 8.87
C PRO A 16 39.56 43.27 7.80
N LEU A 17 40.09 42.08 7.52
CA LEU A 17 41.15 41.89 6.53
C LEU A 17 40.76 42.31 5.10
N PRO A 18 39.61 41.88 4.51
CA PRO A 18 39.20 42.37 3.21
C PRO A 18 38.89 43.87 3.21
N CYS A 19 38.34 44.43 4.30
CA CYS A 19 38.12 45.87 4.42
C CYS A 19 39.44 46.65 4.40
N LEU A 20 40.44 46.20 5.16
CA LEU A 20 41.79 46.77 5.18
C LEU A 20 42.49 46.63 3.83
N ALA A 21 42.34 45.49 3.16
CA ALA A 21 42.89 45.27 1.82
C ALA A 21 42.31 46.26 0.79
N ILE A 22 40.99 46.53 0.85
CA ILE A 22 40.32 47.52 -0.01
C ILE A 22 40.83 48.94 0.29
N LEU A 23 40.95 49.31 1.58
CA LEU A 23 41.49 50.61 2.00
C LEU A 23 42.97 50.79 1.58
N TRP A 24 43.79 49.75 1.74
CA TRP A 24 45.19 49.74 1.33
C TRP A 24 45.34 49.83 -0.18
N ALA A 25 44.55 49.08 -0.94
CA ALA A 25 44.51 49.17 -2.40
C ALA A 25 44.14 50.57 -2.87
N ARG A 26 43.18 51.25 -2.21
CA ARG A 26 42.83 52.65 -2.49
C ARG A 26 43.98 53.60 -2.17
N LYS A 27 44.62 53.47 -1.00
CA LYS A 27 45.80 54.28 -0.61
C LYS A 27 46.92 54.14 -1.65
N ARG A 28 47.21 52.90 -2.08
CA ARG A 28 48.25 52.61 -3.08
C ARG A 28 47.89 53.13 -4.46
N ARG A 29 46.61 53.05 -4.88
CA ARG A 29 46.13 53.67 -6.13
C ARG A 29 46.30 55.19 -6.11
N ARG A 30 45.96 55.86 -5.02
CA ARG A 30 46.18 57.31 -4.86
C ARG A 30 47.66 57.68 -4.92
N GLN A 31 48.52 56.92 -4.23
CA GLN A 31 49.98 57.14 -4.25
C GLN A 31 50.62 56.88 -5.63
N ARG A 32 50.05 55.97 -6.45
CA ARG A 32 50.49 55.74 -7.83
C ARG A 32 49.98 56.84 -8.77
N ALA A 33 48.72 57.26 -8.60
CA ALA A 33 48.15 58.38 -9.35
C ALA A 33 48.93 59.69 -9.11
N SER A 34 49.38 59.94 -7.87
CA SER A 34 50.22 61.10 -7.54
C SER A 34 51.63 61.05 -8.11
N ARG A 35 52.09 59.90 -8.65
CA ARG A 35 53.40 59.77 -9.32
C ARG A 35 53.31 59.92 -10.84
N LEU A 36 52.11 59.85 -11.41
CA LEU A 36 51.87 59.86 -12.86
C LEU A 36 51.23 61.17 -13.37
N VAL A 37 50.75 62.04 -12.48
CA VAL A 37 49.99 63.26 -12.84
C VAL A 37 50.59 64.48 -12.14
N HIS A 38 50.77 65.59 -12.86
CA HIS A 38 51.30 66.86 -12.35
C HIS A 38 50.44 67.41 -11.19
N PRO A 39 51.03 68.02 -10.13
CA PRO A 39 50.33 68.41 -8.90
C PRO A 39 49.12 69.36 -9.09
N ASN A 40 49.12 70.15 -10.15
CA ASN A 40 48.09 71.15 -10.41
C ASN A 40 46.82 70.57 -11.05
N VAL A 41 46.90 69.45 -11.79
CA VAL A 41 45.72 68.78 -12.39
C VAL A 41 45.01 67.90 -11.36
N LEU A 42 45.75 67.34 -10.40
CA LEU A 42 45.18 66.55 -9.30
C LEU A 42 44.38 67.41 -8.31
N ARG A 43 44.72 68.69 -8.14
CA ARG A 43 44.07 69.57 -7.16
C ARG A 43 42.65 69.98 -7.55
N ASP A 44 42.38 70.15 -8.84
CA ASP A 44 41.03 70.47 -9.34
C ASP A 44 40.15 69.22 -9.43
N SER A 45 40.68 68.07 -9.87
CA SER A 45 39.90 66.82 -9.88
C SER A 45 39.69 66.18 -8.50
N ALA A 46 40.57 66.43 -7.51
CA ALA A 46 40.42 65.88 -6.16
C ALA A 46 39.40 66.66 -5.29
N LYS A 47 39.05 67.91 -5.65
CA LYS A 47 38.01 68.68 -4.96
C LYS A 47 36.59 68.22 -5.31
N GLU A 48 36.41 67.53 -6.43
CA GLU A 48 35.09 67.05 -6.91
C GLU A 48 34.83 65.56 -6.67
N ALA A 49 35.86 64.78 -6.30
CA ALA A 49 35.70 63.36 -6.04
C ALA A 49 35.07 63.14 -4.65
N SER A 50 33.74 63.13 -4.58
CA SER A 50 33.02 62.77 -3.36
C SER A 50 33.49 61.39 -2.85
N GLU A 51 33.91 61.36 -1.57
CA GLU A 51 34.31 60.13 -0.87
C GLU A 51 33.11 59.30 -0.40
N THR A 52 31.90 59.89 -0.41
CA THR A 52 30.67 59.26 0.09
C THR A 52 30.29 57.94 -0.60
N PRO A 53 30.33 57.79 -1.94
CA PRO A 53 29.98 56.52 -2.59
C PRO A 53 30.95 55.38 -2.22
N PHE A 54 32.22 55.70 -1.92
CA PHE A 54 33.20 54.69 -1.53
C PHE A 54 32.97 54.18 -0.11
N HIS A 55 32.76 55.08 0.85
CA HIS A 55 32.45 54.67 2.23
C HIS A 55 31.11 53.95 2.32
N LEU A 56 30.13 54.35 1.51
CA LEU A 56 28.85 53.66 1.39
C LEU A 56 29.01 52.25 0.78
N GLN A 57 29.78 52.11 -0.31
CA GLN A 57 30.09 50.81 -0.91
C GLN A 57 30.83 49.89 0.05
N LEU A 58 31.82 50.40 0.79
CA LEU A 58 32.57 49.63 1.78
C LEU A 58 31.67 49.17 2.93
N GLY A 59 30.78 50.05 3.41
CA GLY A 59 29.78 49.72 4.42
C GLY A 59 28.81 48.64 3.96
N LEU A 60 28.31 48.73 2.72
CA LEU A 60 27.43 47.73 2.11
C LEU A 60 28.12 46.37 1.96
N CYS A 61 29.38 46.33 1.49
CA CYS A 61 30.17 45.10 1.40
C CYS A 61 30.42 44.47 2.78
N ALA A 62 30.76 45.28 3.79
CA ALA A 62 30.99 44.79 5.15
C ALA A 62 29.71 44.21 5.77
N ALA A 63 28.57 44.90 5.60
CA ALA A 63 27.26 44.41 6.05
C ALA A 63 26.83 43.13 5.32
N ALA A 64 27.07 43.05 4.01
CA ALA A 64 26.82 41.84 3.22
C ALA A 64 27.62 40.64 3.72
N LEU A 65 28.93 40.81 3.90
CA LEU A 65 29.82 39.75 4.41
C LEU A 65 29.43 39.31 5.82
N LEU A 66 29.06 40.25 6.70
CA LEU A 66 28.57 39.95 8.05
C LEU A 66 27.35 39.01 7.99
N LEU A 67 26.36 39.35 7.17
CA LEU A 67 25.13 38.56 7.02
C LEU A 67 25.37 37.19 6.39
N LEU A 68 26.30 37.10 5.44
CA LEU A 68 26.69 35.83 4.83
C LEU A 68 27.39 34.90 5.84
N VAL A 69 28.25 35.44 6.71
CA VAL A 69 28.89 34.66 7.79
C VAL A 69 27.84 34.16 8.78
N ILE A 70 26.86 35.00 9.15
CA ILE A 70 25.75 34.59 10.02
C ILE A 70 24.89 33.52 9.34
N ALA A 71 24.59 33.66 8.05
CA ALA A 71 23.86 32.64 7.28
C ALA A 71 24.62 31.31 7.25
N ALA A 72 25.94 31.34 7.02
CA ALA A 72 26.79 30.16 6.99
C ALA A 72 26.88 29.44 8.35
N ALA A 73 26.81 30.18 9.47
CA ALA A 73 26.73 29.59 10.81
C ALA A 73 25.41 28.82 11.05
N GLY A 74 24.41 29.02 10.20
CA GLY A 74 23.15 28.27 10.19
C GLY A 74 22.31 28.52 11.44
N PRO A 75 21.73 29.72 11.63
CA PRO A 75 20.90 30.02 12.77
C PRO A 75 19.64 29.14 12.75
N ARG A 76 19.39 28.46 13.87
CA ARG A 76 18.27 27.54 14.07
C ARG A 76 17.33 28.06 15.16
N TRP A 77 16.05 28.17 14.81
CA TRP A 77 14.98 28.47 15.75
C TRP A 77 13.61 28.06 15.21
N GLY A 78 12.69 27.82 16.13
CA GLY A 78 11.40 27.19 15.83
C GLY A 78 11.55 25.67 15.83
N LEU A 79 10.57 25.02 16.45
CA LEU A 79 10.44 23.58 16.49
C LEU A 79 9.56 23.19 15.29
N ARG A 80 10.00 22.20 14.52
CA ARG A 80 9.13 21.52 13.57
C ARG A 80 9.01 20.10 14.03
N ASP A 81 7.78 19.71 14.35
CA ASP A 81 7.46 18.34 14.69
C ASP A 81 7.54 17.56 13.37
N GLU A 82 8.56 16.72 13.24
CA GLU A 82 8.69 15.76 12.14
C GLU A 82 8.30 14.41 12.73
N ILE A 83 7.21 13.84 12.23
CA ILE A 83 6.80 12.48 12.63
C ILE A 83 7.75 11.53 11.91
N VAL A 84 8.87 11.19 12.54
CA VAL A 84 9.68 10.07 12.10
C VAL A 84 8.94 8.81 12.55
N LEU A 85 8.20 8.18 11.63
CA LEU A 85 7.67 6.83 11.82
C LEU A 85 8.84 5.85 11.78
N GLY A 86 9.67 5.85 12.82
CA GLY A 86 10.62 4.78 13.08
C GLY A 86 9.86 3.64 13.73
N SER A 87 9.46 2.64 12.95
CA SER A 87 9.22 1.32 13.53
C SER A 87 10.54 0.89 14.18
N GLY A 88 10.52 0.46 15.44
CA GLY A 88 11.73 0.22 16.24
C GLY A 88 11.66 -1.07 17.06
N ARG A 89 10.79 -2.00 16.64
CA ARG A 89 10.57 -3.26 17.38
C ARG A 89 11.71 -4.21 17.15
N ASN A 90 11.99 -5.03 18.15
CA ASN A 90 12.92 -6.14 18.05
C ASN A 90 12.14 -7.45 18.09
N VAL A 91 12.18 -8.21 17.01
CA VAL A 91 11.49 -9.49 16.90
C VAL A 91 12.52 -10.60 16.81
N LEU A 92 12.49 -11.54 17.73
CA LEU A 92 13.35 -12.72 17.67
C LEU A 92 12.53 -13.94 17.28
N ILE A 93 12.85 -14.53 16.13
CA ILE A 93 12.22 -15.75 15.62
C ILE A 93 12.98 -16.95 16.17
N LEU A 94 12.30 -17.80 16.95
CA LEU A 94 12.80 -19.08 17.46
C LEU A 94 12.21 -20.17 16.58
N LEU A 95 13.04 -20.79 15.76
CA LEU A 95 12.65 -21.84 14.82
C LEU A 95 13.11 -23.21 15.32
N ASP A 96 12.16 -24.11 15.51
CA ASP A 96 12.43 -25.51 15.84
C ASP A 96 13.02 -26.24 14.63
N VAL A 97 14.19 -26.86 14.82
CA VAL A 97 14.89 -27.66 13.80
C VAL A 97 15.06 -29.12 14.24
N SER A 98 14.22 -29.59 15.16
CA SER A 98 14.18 -30.98 15.59
C SER A 98 13.74 -31.93 14.47
N ARG A 99 13.91 -33.25 14.70
CA ARG A 99 13.57 -34.26 13.70
C ARG A 99 12.07 -34.35 13.42
N SER A 100 11.21 -34.01 14.39
CA SER A 100 9.76 -34.00 14.19
C SER A 100 9.34 -32.95 13.15
N MET A 101 10.12 -31.88 12.98
CA MET A 101 9.92 -30.87 11.93
C MET A 101 10.21 -31.38 10.50
N LEU A 102 10.77 -32.58 10.34
CA LEU A 102 10.84 -33.26 9.03
C LEU A 102 9.57 -34.04 8.65
N ALA A 103 8.60 -34.15 9.55
CA ALA A 103 7.34 -34.82 9.24
C ALA A 103 6.65 -34.17 8.03
N THR A 104 5.97 -35.01 7.22
CA THR A 104 5.40 -34.61 5.92
C THR A 104 3.87 -34.51 5.93
N ASP A 105 3.28 -34.43 7.14
CA ASP A 105 1.87 -34.10 7.33
C ASP A 105 1.51 -32.71 6.81
N VAL A 106 2.49 -31.81 6.78
CA VAL A 106 2.43 -30.55 6.04
C VAL A 106 3.43 -30.60 4.89
N ARG A 107 3.00 -30.28 3.67
CA ARG A 107 3.85 -30.31 2.48
C ARG A 107 4.74 -29.06 2.37
N PRO A 108 6.02 -29.19 1.96
CA PRO A 108 6.74 -30.46 1.71
C PRO A 108 7.14 -31.19 2.99
N ASN A 109 7.56 -30.46 4.03
CA ASN A 109 7.66 -30.90 5.41
C ASN A 109 7.36 -29.71 6.35
N ARG A 110 7.23 -29.94 7.66
CA ARG A 110 6.90 -28.88 8.63
C ARG A 110 7.94 -27.75 8.64
N LEU A 111 9.24 -28.05 8.58
CA LEU A 111 10.32 -27.05 8.60
C LEU A 111 10.31 -26.14 7.37
N GLU A 112 10.21 -26.71 6.18
CA GLU A 112 10.14 -25.95 4.93
C GLU A 112 8.86 -25.13 4.85
N ARG A 113 7.76 -25.65 5.40
CA ARG A 113 6.54 -24.85 5.57
C ARG A 113 6.77 -23.66 6.50
N ALA A 114 7.41 -23.88 7.65
CA ALA A 114 7.77 -22.84 8.61
C ALA A 114 8.60 -21.73 7.94
N LYS A 115 9.60 -22.11 7.14
CA LYS A 115 10.46 -21.19 6.40
C LYS A 115 9.67 -20.35 5.40
N ALA A 116 8.71 -20.96 4.69
CA ALA A 116 7.84 -20.23 3.78
C ALA A 116 6.97 -19.19 4.53
N ASP A 117 6.30 -19.60 5.61
CA ASP A 117 5.44 -18.71 6.39
C ASP A 117 6.24 -17.59 7.09
N LEU A 118 7.49 -17.88 7.49
CA LEU A 118 8.42 -16.88 8.03
C LEU A 118 8.95 -15.92 6.96
N THR A 119 9.11 -16.37 5.71
CA THR A 119 9.51 -15.49 4.60
C THR A 119 8.42 -14.44 4.34
N ASP A 120 7.15 -14.85 4.37
CA ASP A 120 6.01 -13.95 4.27
C ASP A 120 5.96 -12.96 5.45
N LEU A 121 6.23 -13.45 6.67
CA LEU A 121 6.34 -12.58 7.85
C LEU A 121 7.44 -11.53 7.70
N ILE A 122 8.65 -11.94 7.30
CA ILE A 122 9.82 -11.05 7.17
C ILE A 122 9.51 -9.91 6.19
N ALA A 123 8.76 -10.17 5.12
CA ALA A 123 8.34 -9.14 4.16
C ALA A 123 7.46 -8.04 4.79
N GLU A 124 6.77 -8.32 5.90
CA GLU A 124 5.89 -7.37 6.59
C GLU A 124 6.59 -6.59 7.74
N LEU A 125 7.85 -6.92 8.03
CA LEU A 125 8.67 -6.31 9.11
C LEU A 125 9.29 -4.96 8.70
N GLU A 126 8.70 -4.21 7.76
CA GLU A 126 9.26 -2.94 7.29
C GLU A 126 9.51 -1.96 8.45
N GLY A 127 10.79 -1.63 8.65
CA GLY A 127 11.29 -0.75 9.72
C GLY A 127 11.62 -1.47 11.04
N ASP A 128 11.20 -2.72 11.25
CA ASP A 128 11.55 -3.48 12.46
C ASP A 128 12.93 -4.14 12.36
N ARG A 129 13.55 -4.38 13.53
CA ARG A 129 14.74 -5.22 13.64
C ARG A 129 14.30 -6.65 13.93
N ALA A 130 14.80 -7.61 13.16
CA ALA A 130 14.54 -9.01 13.41
C ALA A 130 15.82 -9.84 13.50
N GLY A 131 15.75 -10.90 14.31
CA GLY A 131 16.79 -11.92 14.44
C GLY A 131 16.20 -13.31 14.28
N ILE A 132 17.06 -14.29 13.96
CA ILE A 132 16.68 -15.69 13.80
C ILE A 132 17.55 -16.54 14.72
N MET A 133 16.90 -17.39 15.50
CA MET A 133 17.50 -18.38 16.37
C MET A 133 16.94 -19.75 16.01
N ALA A 134 17.81 -20.73 15.81
CA ALA A 134 17.40 -22.13 15.64
C ALA A 134 17.58 -22.88 16.96
N PHE A 135 16.66 -23.79 17.28
CA PHE A 135 16.76 -24.57 18.50
C PHE A 135 16.37 -26.04 18.32
N ARG A 136 16.96 -26.87 19.18
CA ARG A 136 16.66 -28.30 19.36
C ARG A 136 16.99 -28.69 20.79
N GLY A 137 18.14 -29.34 21.04
CA GLY A 137 18.64 -29.61 22.41
C GLY A 137 19.39 -28.44 23.04
N GLY A 138 19.76 -27.47 22.22
CA GLY A 138 20.16 -26.15 22.63
C GLY A 138 19.70 -25.14 21.58
N ALA A 139 19.88 -23.86 21.87
CA ALA A 139 19.52 -22.77 20.96
C ALA A 139 20.76 -21.99 20.51
N VAL A 140 20.78 -21.60 19.23
CA VAL A 140 21.88 -20.84 18.64
C VAL A 140 21.31 -19.67 17.85
N LEU A 141 21.80 -18.47 18.13
CA LEU A 141 21.47 -17.27 17.38
C LEU A 141 22.19 -17.33 16.02
N LEU A 142 21.43 -17.50 14.94
CA LEU A 142 21.96 -17.60 13.58
C LEU A 142 22.11 -16.23 12.94
N CYS A 143 21.12 -15.36 13.16
CA CYS A 143 21.12 -13.98 12.69
C CYS A 143 20.88 -13.05 13.89
N PRO A 144 21.82 -12.13 14.20
CA PRO A 144 21.56 -11.08 15.16
C PRO A 144 20.50 -10.10 14.64
N PHE A 145 20.02 -9.23 15.52
CA PHE A 145 18.99 -8.25 15.19
C PHE A 145 19.46 -7.28 14.10
N THR A 146 18.76 -7.28 12.97
CA THR A 146 19.07 -6.43 11.82
C THR A 146 17.80 -5.91 11.17
N THR A 147 17.89 -4.76 10.51
CA THR A 147 16.86 -4.24 9.61
C THR A 147 17.04 -4.73 8.17
N ASP A 148 18.12 -5.47 7.88
CA ASP A 148 18.39 -6.05 6.57
C ASP A 148 17.56 -7.32 6.36
N LEU A 149 16.38 -7.13 5.77
CA LEU A 149 15.45 -8.23 5.44
C LEU A 149 16.04 -9.20 4.40
N ALA A 150 16.95 -8.76 3.55
CA ALA A 150 17.58 -9.63 2.56
C ALA A 150 18.54 -10.62 3.24
N PHE A 151 19.34 -10.14 4.20
CA PHE A 151 20.21 -10.99 5.01
C PHE A 151 19.42 -11.98 5.87
N LEU A 152 18.31 -11.54 6.47
CA LEU A 152 17.40 -12.42 7.21
C LEU A 152 16.84 -13.55 6.35
N ASN A 153 16.32 -13.23 5.16
CA ASN A 153 15.78 -14.22 4.24
C ASN A 153 16.86 -15.20 3.74
N GLN A 154 18.06 -14.70 3.47
CA GLN A 154 19.19 -15.56 3.09
C GLN A 154 19.57 -16.52 4.23
N THR A 155 19.59 -16.03 5.48
CA THR A 155 19.90 -16.86 6.65
C THR A 155 18.81 -17.90 6.87
N LEU A 156 17.53 -17.49 6.80
CA LEU A 156 16.37 -18.38 6.94
C LEU A 156 16.41 -19.51 5.91
N ALA A 157 16.73 -19.22 4.65
CA ALA A 157 16.81 -20.21 3.58
C ALA A 157 17.83 -21.33 3.89
N GLY A 158 18.93 -20.98 4.56
CA GLY A 158 20.00 -21.92 4.95
C GLY A 158 19.74 -22.71 6.24
N VAL A 159 18.65 -22.44 6.97
CA VAL A 159 18.34 -23.16 8.21
C VAL A 159 17.92 -24.60 7.93
N GLY A 160 18.50 -25.53 8.71
CA GLY A 160 18.24 -26.95 8.70
C GLY A 160 18.48 -27.60 10.07
N ILE A 161 18.42 -28.94 10.13
CA ILE A 161 18.52 -29.73 11.38
C ILE A 161 19.88 -29.57 12.06
N ASP A 162 20.92 -29.36 11.27
CA ASP A 162 22.29 -29.20 11.75
C ASP A 162 22.60 -27.76 12.18
N SER A 163 21.63 -26.84 12.06
CA SER A 163 21.77 -25.45 12.50
C SER A 163 21.67 -25.28 14.03
N ALA A 164 21.30 -26.33 14.78
CA ALA A 164 21.27 -26.34 16.23
C ALA A 164 21.90 -27.61 16.82
N PRO A 165 22.43 -27.56 18.06
CA PRO A 165 23.02 -28.71 18.74
C PRO A 165 22.06 -29.91 18.80
N HIS A 166 22.59 -31.10 18.52
CA HIS A 166 21.80 -32.33 18.61
C HIS A 166 21.32 -32.59 20.04
N GLY A 167 20.06 -33.00 20.16
CA GLY A 167 19.44 -33.35 21.43
C GLY A 167 17.93 -33.52 21.31
N GLU A 168 17.29 -33.67 22.47
CA GLU A 168 15.84 -33.59 22.67
C GLU A 168 15.38 -32.13 22.60
N THR A 169 14.14 -31.87 22.21
CA THR A 169 13.64 -30.50 22.06
C THR A 169 13.45 -29.84 23.44
N ASP A 170 14.19 -28.76 23.69
CA ASP A 170 14.09 -27.92 24.89
C ASP A 170 13.68 -26.49 24.53
N ILE A 171 12.37 -26.25 24.56
CA ILE A 171 11.79 -24.93 24.29
C ILE A 171 12.13 -23.95 25.41
N GLY A 172 12.23 -24.43 26.66
CA GLY A 172 12.53 -23.60 27.82
C GLY A 172 13.92 -22.98 27.74
N ALA A 173 14.93 -23.77 27.39
CA ALA A 173 16.29 -23.30 27.16
C ALA A 173 16.35 -22.30 25.99
N ALA A 174 15.60 -22.54 24.92
CA ALA A 174 15.53 -21.61 23.80
C ALA A 174 14.97 -20.23 24.20
N ILE A 175 13.94 -20.21 25.05
CA ILE A 175 13.39 -18.96 25.60
C ILE A 175 14.43 -18.25 26.48
N ASP A 176 15.16 -18.97 27.33
CA ASP A 176 16.23 -18.36 28.16
C ASP A 176 17.35 -17.75 27.29
N THR A 177 17.82 -18.45 26.27
CA THR A 177 18.84 -17.92 25.34
C THR A 177 18.32 -16.72 24.56
N ALA A 178 17.05 -16.73 24.14
CA ALA A 178 16.39 -15.57 23.55
C ALA A 178 16.37 -14.37 24.50
N LEU A 179 16.02 -14.60 25.76
CA LEU A 179 16.00 -13.58 26.81
C LEU A 179 17.38 -12.97 27.08
N GLU A 180 18.45 -13.74 26.91
CA GLU A 180 19.84 -13.25 26.96
C GLU A 180 20.18 -12.40 25.75
N ALA A 181 19.81 -12.81 24.53
CA ALA A 181 20.03 -12.03 23.32
C ALA A 181 19.38 -10.63 23.39
N PHE A 182 18.21 -10.50 24.02
CA PHE A 182 17.58 -9.20 24.24
C PHE A 182 18.29 -8.32 25.28
N ARG A 183 19.09 -8.87 26.20
CA ARG A 183 19.79 -8.05 27.21
C ARG A 183 20.80 -7.10 26.59
N GLU A 184 21.36 -7.46 25.43
CA GLU A 184 22.34 -6.65 24.72
C GLU A 184 21.71 -5.46 23.97
N LEU A 185 20.39 -5.51 23.66
CA LEU A 185 19.69 -4.45 22.93
C LEU A 185 19.03 -3.39 23.81
N GLY A 186 18.76 -3.68 25.08
CA GLY A 186 18.03 -2.77 25.99
C GLY A 186 16.52 -2.99 26.02
N SER A 187 15.77 -2.04 26.60
CA SER A 187 14.32 -2.14 26.89
C SER A 187 13.42 -1.66 25.75
N ASP A 188 13.87 -1.79 24.50
CA ASP A 188 13.05 -1.50 23.33
C ASP A 188 11.91 -2.53 23.22
N HIS A 189 10.84 -2.21 22.49
CA HIS A 189 9.68 -3.08 22.35
C HIS A 189 10.07 -4.43 21.71
N ASN A 190 10.24 -5.45 22.56
CA ASN A 190 10.79 -6.76 22.21
C ASN A 190 9.67 -7.81 22.14
N ALA A 191 9.73 -8.69 21.15
CA ALA A 191 8.79 -9.81 21.01
C ALA A 191 9.50 -11.09 20.55
N ILE A 192 9.01 -12.24 21.01
CA ILE A 192 9.48 -13.56 20.60
C ILE A 192 8.42 -14.21 19.70
N ILE A 193 8.84 -14.78 18.57
CA ILE A 193 7.99 -15.62 17.73
C ILE A 193 8.55 -17.04 17.78
N LEU A 194 7.86 -17.94 18.47
CA LEU A 194 8.23 -19.34 18.61
C LEU A 194 7.50 -20.18 17.55
N VAL A 195 8.24 -20.86 16.68
CA VAL A 195 7.70 -21.74 15.64
C VAL A 195 8.10 -23.18 15.91
N SER A 196 7.14 -24.05 16.26
CA SER A 196 7.39 -25.43 16.69
C SER A 196 6.12 -26.28 16.55
N ASP A 197 6.25 -27.61 16.64
CA ASP A 197 5.14 -28.53 16.83
C ASP A 197 4.74 -28.70 18.31
N GLY A 198 5.43 -28.01 19.24
CA GLY A 198 5.04 -27.93 20.65
C GLY A 198 5.49 -29.11 21.50
N GLU A 199 6.23 -30.08 20.95
CA GLU A 199 6.77 -31.20 21.71
C GLU A 199 7.93 -30.73 22.61
N ASP A 200 7.61 -30.23 23.81
CA ASP A 200 8.61 -29.93 24.86
C ASP A 200 8.87 -31.19 25.71
N LEU A 201 10.08 -31.75 25.62
CA LEU A 201 10.46 -32.95 26.36
C LEU A 201 10.95 -32.64 27.78
N THR A 202 11.17 -31.36 28.11
CA THR A 202 11.71 -30.92 29.41
C THR A 202 10.63 -30.42 30.38
N GLY A 203 9.47 -30.00 29.87
CA GLY A 203 8.30 -29.56 30.64
C GLY A 203 8.45 -28.21 31.35
N GLN A 204 9.48 -27.42 31.03
CA GLN A 204 9.75 -26.14 31.69
C GLN A 204 9.32 -24.93 30.86
N ALA A 205 8.90 -25.11 29.60
CA ALA A 205 8.68 -24.00 28.68
C ALA A 205 7.69 -22.93 29.19
N ALA A 206 6.56 -23.33 29.78
CA ALA A 206 5.57 -22.38 30.31
C ALA A 206 6.12 -21.51 31.46
N ALA A 207 6.93 -22.09 32.35
CA ALA A 207 7.55 -21.35 33.45
C ALA A 207 8.62 -20.36 32.96
N LYS A 208 9.38 -20.72 31.92
CA LYS A 208 10.35 -19.81 31.27
C LYS A 208 9.65 -18.70 30.48
N ALA A 209 8.55 -19.02 29.81
CA ALA A 209 7.71 -18.04 29.12
C ALA A 209 7.08 -17.02 30.08
N ALA A 210 6.69 -17.43 31.29
CA ALA A 210 6.23 -16.50 32.33
C ALA A 210 7.29 -15.44 32.67
N LYS A 211 8.56 -15.84 32.78
CA LYS A 211 9.68 -14.89 33.00
C LYS A 211 9.86 -13.93 31.83
N ALA A 212 9.61 -14.37 30.60
CA ALA A 212 9.61 -13.47 29.44
C ALA A 212 8.48 -12.43 29.54
N GLY A 213 7.28 -12.86 29.92
CA GLY A 213 6.14 -11.97 30.15
C GLY A 213 6.35 -10.96 31.29
N GLU A 214 7.02 -11.36 32.38
CA GLU A 214 7.42 -10.47 33.48
C GLU A 214 8.38 -9.36 33.02
N ARG A 215 9.23 -9.66 32.01
CA ARG A 215 10.13 -8.68 31.37
C ARG A 215 9.46 -7.85 30.28
N GLY A 216 8.14 -8.00 30.07
CA GLY A 216 7.41 -7.30 29.01
C GLY A 216 7.67 -7.83 27.61
N ILE A 217 8.16 -9.08 27.48
CA ILE A 217 8.48 -9.71 26.20
C ILE A 217 7.43 -10.80 25.91
N PRO A 218 6.37 -10.49 25.12
CA PRO A 218 5.37 -11.49 24.75
C PRO A 218 5.96 -12.57 23.83
N VAL A 219 5.54 -13.82 24.05
CA VAL A 219 5.90 -14.98 23.20
C VAL A 219 4.70 -15.37 22.35
N PHE A 220 4.81 -15.14 21.05
CA PHE A 220 3.84 -15.57 20.05
C PHE A 220 4.18 -16.98 19.58
N CYS A 221 3.31 -17.94 19.86
CA CYS A 221 3.55 -19.34 19.52
C CYS A 221 2.84 -19.71 18.23
N VAL A 222 3.56 -20.35 17.32
CA VAL A 222 3.15 -20.72 15.97
C VAL A 222 3.25 -22.24 15.88
N GLY A 223 2.11 -22.91 15.89
CA GLY A 223 2.02 -24.36 15.92
C GLY A 223 2.00 -24.99 14.53
N ILE A 224 3.00 -25.79 14.17
CA ILE A 224 3.09 -26.45 12.87
C ILE A 224 2.90 -27.97 13.01
N GLY A 225 2.00 -28.54 12.21
CA GLY A 225 1.75 -29.97 12.17
C GLY A 225 0.27 -30.33 12.34
N GLY A 226 -0.05 -31.61 12.14
CA GLY A 226 -1.36 -32.18 12.40
C GLY A 226 -1.48 -32.79 13.80
N THR A 227 -2.66 -32.68 14.40
CA THR A 227 -2.97 -33.34 15.68
C THR A 227 -3.17 -34.85 15.56
N GLN A 228 -3.46 -35.34 14.35
CA GLN A 228 -3.64 -36.78 14.07
C GLN A 228 -2.33 -37.57 14.18
N GLY A 229 -1.20 -36.87 14.05
CA GLY A 229 0.14 -37.44 14.13
C GLY A 229 0.69 -37.91 12.78
N ALA A 230 2.01 -37.87 12.66
CA ALA A 230 2.73 -38.14 11.44
C ALA A 230 4.04 -38.88 11.73
N THR A 231 4.46 -39.72 10.79
CA THR A 231 5.74 -40.42 10.89
C THR A 231 6.89 -39.51 10.43
N ILE A 232 8.04 -39.67 11.10
CA ILE A 232 9.26 -38.92 10.77
C ILE A 232 10.05 -39.70 9.71
N PRO A 233 10.42 -39.09 8.57
CA PRO A 233 11.26 -39.76 7.58
C PRO A 233 12.69 -39.96 8.12
N ALA A 234 13.24 -41.16 7.92
CA ALA A 234 14.65 -41.46 8.14
C ALA A 234 15.48 -41.13 6.89
N THR A 235 16.80 -41.07 7.05
CA THR A 235 17.77 -40.75 5.98
C THR A 235 17.63 -41.64 4.73
N ASP A 236 17.17 -42.89 4.90
CA ASP A 236 17.07 -43.90 3.83
C ASP A 236 15.64 -44.05 3.26
N SER A 237 14.79 -43.02 3.36
CA SER A 237 13.39 -43.03 2.90
C SER A 237 12.44 -44.00 3.64
N ALA A 238 12.92 -44.70 4.67
CA ALA A 238 12.10 -45.46 5.61
C ALA A 238 11.55 -44.56 6.74
N THR A 239 10.57 -45.03 7.49
CA THR A 239 10.11 -44.32 8.71
C THR A 239 11.13 -44.48 9.83
N MET A 240 11.39 -43.41 10.58
CA MET A 240 12.24 -43.45 11.76
C MET A 240 11.61 -44.39 12.80
N LYS A 241 12.40 -45.36 13.28
CA LYS A 241 11.98 -46.31 14.30
C LYS A 241 12.69 -46.08 15.61
N TYR A 242 11.95 -46.21 16.71
CA TYR A 242 12.48 -46.26 18.06
C TYR A 242 12.01 -47.56 18.72
N ARG A 243 12.95 -48.37 19.21
CA ARG A 243 12.67 -49.71 19.79
C ARG A 243 11.83 -50.64 18.90
N GLY A 244 11.94 -50.50 17.58
CA GLY A 244 11.26 -51.34 16.60
C GLY A 244 9.89 -50.82 16.12
N GLU A 245 9.36 -49.77 16.75
CA GLU A 245 8.10 -49.11 16.40
C GLU A 245 8.34 -47.79 15.66
N ASP A 246 7.40 -47.41 14.79
CA ASP A 246 7.47 -46.16 14.04
C ASP A 246 7.26 -44.96 14.99
N VAL A 247 8.16 -43.98 14.91
CA VAL A 247 8.05 -42.75 15.71
C VAL A 247 6.98 -41.85 15.10
N VAL A 248 5.95 -41.54 15.90
CA VAL A 248 4.84 -40.67 15.50
C VAL A 248 4.89 -39.38 16.31
N THR A 249 5.07 -38.25 15.62
CA THR A 249 5.02 -36.89 16.20
C THR A 249 3.64 -36.26 16.01
N ARG A 250 3.19 -35.44 16.97
CA ARG A 250 1.90 -34.74 16.96
C ARG A 250 2.09 -33.28 17.35
N LEU A 251 1.29 -32.39 16.74
CA LEU A 251 1.20 -31.02 17.20
C LEU A 251 0.58 -30.96 18.61
N ASP A 252 1.35 -30.48 19.60
CA ASP A 252 0.88 -30.21 20.96
C ASP A 252 0.43 -28.76 21.11
N ASN A 253 -0.85 -28.52 20.84
CA ASN A 253 -1.48 -27.22 21.02
C ASN A 253 -1.51 -26.78 22.49
N ALA A 254 -1.58 -27.71 23.45
CA ALA A 254 -1.77 -27.38 24.85
C ALA A 254 -0.51 -26.71 25.41
N THR A 255 0.66 -27.27 25.09
CA THR A 255 1.95 -26.72 25.49
C THR A 255 2.20 -25.34 24.88
N LEU A 256 1.99 -25.18 23.56
CA LEU A 256 2.15 -23.88 22.89
C LEU A 256 1.17 -22.82 23.41
N MET A 257 -0.07 -23.19 23.70
CA MET A 257 -1.06 -22.28 24.27
C MET A 257 -0.70 -21.87 25.71
N ALA A 258 -0.16 -22.79 26.51
CA ALA A 258 0.32 -22.49 27.85
C ALA A 258 1.50 -21.49 27.83
N ILE A 259 2.47 -21.67 26.91
CA ILE A 259 3.60 -20.76 26.71
C ILE A 259 3.12 -19.35 26.32
N ALA A 260 2.23 -19.26 25.33
CA ALA A 260 1.68 -17.99 24.87
C ALA A 260 0.92 -17.27 25.99
N THR A 261 0.08 -17.99 26.74
CA THR A 261 -0.71 -17.42 27.83
C THR A 261 0.17 -16.94 28.98
N ALA A 262 1.19 -17.73 29.35
CA ALA A 262 2.12 -17.39 30.43
C ALA A 262 2.91 -16.10 30.14
N SER A 263 3.26 -15.86 28.88
CA SER A 263 4.01 -14.66 28.44
C SER A 263 3.13 -13.46 28.06
N LYS A 264 1.80 -13.58 28.11
CA LYS A 264 0.84 -12.61 27.56
C LYS A 264 0.95 -12.41 26.03
N GLY A 265 1.45 -13.41 25.31
CA GLY A 265 1.43 -13.47 23.86
C GLY A 265 0.17 -14.11 23.30
N ALA A 266 0.24 -14.63 22.07
CA ALA A 266 -0.88 -15.31 21.42
C ALA A 266 -0.43 -16.62 20.76
N TYR A 267 -1.33 -17.61 20.73
CA TYR A 267 -1.13 -18.87 20.03
C TYR A 267 -1.80 -18.86 18.66
N ILE A 268 -1.08 -19.35 17.64
CA ILE A 268 -1.46 -19.34 16.23
C ILE A 268 -1.33 -20.77 15.68
N PRO A 269 -2.43 -21.50 15.47
CA PRO A 269 -2.38 -22.82 14.84
C PRO A 269 -2.21 -22.68 13.31
N LEU A 270 -1.09 -23.18 12.75
CA LEU A 270 -0.82 -23.15 11.29
C LEU A 270 -1.42 -24.32 10.52
N ALA A 271 -2.11 -25.25 11.21
CA ALA A 271 -2.77 -26.41 10.60
C ALA A 271 -3.84 -26.05 9.54
N THR A 272 -4.25 -24.78 9.45
CA THR A 272 -5.29 -24.27 8.53
C THR A 272 -4.75 -23.29 7.48
N ALA A 273 -3.42 -23.12 7.37
CA ALA A 273 -2.77 -22.16 6.49
C ALA A 273 -2.84 -22.53 4.98
N ALA A 274 -3.60 -23.56 4.61
CA ALA A 274 -4.07 -23.78 3.23
C ALA A 274 -5.35 -22.97 2.90
N THR A 275 -5.98 -22.35 3.89
CA THR A 275 -7.04 -21.35 3.72
C THR A 275 -6.35 -20.00 3.80
N GLY A 276 -6.22 -19.28 2.68
CA GLY A 276 -5.35 -18.09 2.50
C GLY A 276 -5.70 -16.84 3.33
N ARG A 277 -5.91 -16.98 4.65
CA ARG A 277 -6.51 -15.96 5.54
C ARG A 277 -5.78 -15.75 6.87
N ASN A 278 -4.93 -16.70 7.29
CA ASN A 278 -4.10 -16.58 8.49
C ASN A 278 -2.62 -16.71 8.13
N THR A 279 -2.09 -15.78 7.33
CA THR A 279 -0.64 -15.67 7.14
C THR A 279 -0.01 -15.19 8.44
N LEU A 280 1.21 -15.64 8.71
CA LEU A 280 1.93 -15.29 9.93
C LEU A 280 2.16 -13.77 10.04
N GLY A 281 2.37 -13.10 8.90
CA GLY A 281 2.40 -11.65 8.77
C GLY A 281 1.09 -10.96 9.19
N GLY A 282 -0.07 -11.46 8.72
CA GLY A 282 -1.37 -10.93 9.14
C GLY A 282 -1.62 -10.98 10.65
N VAL A 283 -1.08 -12.00 11.34
CA VAL A 283 -1.16 -12.10 12.80
C VAL A 283 -0.17 -11.16 13.49
N TYR A 284 1.03 -11.01 12.93
CA TYR A 284 2.00 -10.00 13.37
C TYR A 284 1.41 -8.59 13.35
N ASN A 285 0.75 -8.21 12.25
CA ASN A 285 0.10 -6.91 12.11
C ASN A 285 -1.09 -6.71 13.06
N ARG A 286 -1.77 -7.78 13.46
CA ARG A 286 -2.92 -7.68 14.36
C ARG A 286 -2.52 -7.59 15.82
N HIS A 287 -1.59 -8.43 16.26
CA HIS A 287 -1.27 -8.57 17.68
C HIS A 287 0.03 -7.86 18.06
N VAL A 288 1.10 -8.00 17.28
CA VAL A 288 2.41 -7.41 17.63
C VAL A 288 2.41 -5.90 17.36
N ARG A 289 1.86 -5.45 16.22
CA ARG A 289 1.72 -4.00 15.95
C ARG A 289 0.84 -3.31 16.99
N GLN A 290 -0.27 -3.90 17.43
CA GLN A 290 -1.18 -3.23 18.36
C GLN A 290 -0.64 -3.17 19.79
N ILE A 291 -0.05 -4.27 20.28
CA ILE A 291 0.50 -4.34 21.64
C ILE A 291 1.69 -3.38 21.80
N VAL A 292 2.47 -3.16 20.73
CA VAL A 292 3.60 -2.22 20.75
C VAL A 292 3.19 -0.78 20.40
N ALA A 293 2.26 -0.57 19.45
CA ALA A 293 1.84 0.76 19.03
C ALA A 293 1.16 1.56 20.17
N GLN A 294 0.60 0.89 21.18
CA GLN A 294 0.04 1.56 22.35
C GLN A 294 1.10 2.25 23.23
N GLU A 295 2.37 1.84 23.18
CA GLU A 295 3.46 2.51 23.93
C GLU A 295 4.22 3.55 23.09
N MET A 296 4.12 3.49 21.75
CA MET A 296 4.88 4.35 20.82
C MET A 296 4.33 5.78 20.66
N GLN A 297 3.29 6.19 21.41
CA GLN A 297 2.65 7.50 21.20
C GLN A 297 3.42 8.73 21.75
N GLU A 298 4.60 8.57 22.38
CA GLU A 298 5.24 9.71 23.08
C GLU A 298 6.69 10.08 22.72
N MET A 299 7.29 9.59 21.63
CA MET A 299 8.56 10.15 21.17
C MET A 299 8.40 11.14 20.02
N ARG A 300 8.01 12.38 20.37
CA ARG A 300 8.13 13.54 19.48
C ARG A 300 9.57 14.02 19.47
N GLU A 301 10.35 13.66 18.47
CA GLU A 301 11.68 14.23 18.31
C GLU A 301 11.56 15.63 17.69
N SER A 302 11.70 16.66 18.51
CA SER A 302 11.57 18.04 18.04
C SER A 302 12.88 18.50 17.38
N ARG A 303 12.87 18.71 16.06
CA ARG A 303 14.05 19.25 15.35
C ARG A 303 13.99 20.77 15.24
N LEU A 304 15.10 21.43 15.56
CA LEU A 304 15.29 22.86 15.36
C LEU A 304 15.43 23.16 13.85
N VAL A 305 14.54 24.00 13.32
CA VAL A 305 14.56 24.38 11.90
C VAL A 305 15.67 25.38 11.60
N GLU A 306 16.48 25.12 10.58
CA GLU A 306 17.47 26.06 10.07
C GLU A 306 16.80 27.20 9.28
N ARG A 307 17.11 28.45 9.63
CA ARG A 307 16.54 29.65 9.00
C ARG A 307 17.63 30.57 8.43
N PHE A 308 18.68 29.98 7.87
CA PHE A 308 19.79 30.72 7.26
C PHE A 308 19.34 31.63 6.10
N GLN A 309 18.22 31.30 5.43
CA GLN A 309 17.63 32.06 4.33
C GLN A 309 17.36 33.53 4.70
N LEU A 310 16.96 33.80 5.94
CA LEU A 310 16.67 35.15 6.43
C LEU A 310 17.89 36.07 6.44
N PHE A 311 19.10 35.50 6.54
CA PHE A 311 20.35 36.26 6.53
C PHE A 311 21.06 36.18 5.16
N LEU A 312 20.89 35.06 4.45
CA LEU A 312 21.48 34.85 3.12
C LEU A 312 20.93 35.84 2.09
N VAL A 313 19.59 35.98 2.01
CA VAL A 313 18.95 36.82 0.98
C VAL A 313 19.34 38.29 1.13
N PRO A 314 19.23 38.94 2.32
CA PRO A 314 19.67 40.32 2.48
C PRO A 314 21.18 40.49 2.24
N GLY A 315 22.00 39.52 2.64
CA GLY A 315 23.45 39.54 2.40
C GLY A 315 23.80 39.58 0.91
N VAL A 316 23.17 38.74 0.10
CA VAL A 316 23.36 38.73 -1.36
C VAL A 316 22.87 40.03 -2.00
N VAL A 317 21.71 40.55 -1.56
CA VAL A 317 21.15 41.82 -2.08
C VAL A 317 22.09 43.00 -1.78
N LEU A 318 22.64 43.08 -0.57
CA LEU A 318 23.60 44.12 -0.19
C LEU A 318 24.89 44.02 -1.00
N LEU A 319 25.37 42.81 -1.29
CA LEU A 319 26.55 42.58 -2.12
C LEU A 319 26.34 43.05 -3.56
N LEU A 320 25.16 42.77 -4.13
CA LEU A 320 24.77 43.23 -5.46
C LEU A 320 24.61 44.75 -5.52
N ALA A 321 24.03 45.36 -4.47
CA ALA A 321 23.95 46.81 -4.35
C ALA A 321 25.35 47.44 -4.29
N ALA A 322 26.26 46.88 -3.49
CA ALA A 322 27.65 47.34 -3.43
C ALA A 322 28.37 47.21 -4.80
N ALA A 323 28.10 46.14 -5.55
CA ALA A 323 28.64 45.96 -6.89
C ALA A 323 28.08 47.00 -7.89
N ALA A 324 26.81 47.40 -7.76
CA ALA A 324 26.20 48.42 -8.60
C ALA A 324 26.73 49.84 -8.33
N LEU A 325 27.06 50.16 -7.07
CA LEU A 325 27.67 51.44 -6.68
C LEU A 325 29.16 51.52 -7.05
N SER A 326 29.80 50.38 -7.36
CA SER A 326 31.19 50.33 -7.81
C SER A 326 31.30 51.00 -9.18
N GLY A 327 31.66 52.29 -9.22
CA GLY A 327 31.73 53.16 -10.41
C GLY A 327 32.71 52.78 -11.52
N GLY A 328 33.00 51.49 -11.72
CA GLY A 328 33.60 50.98 -12.94
C GLY A 328 32.59 51.09 -14.07
N ARG A 329 32.77 52.09 -14.94
CA ARG A 329 32.08 52.16 -16.23
C ARG A 329 32.15 50.78 -16.90
N PRO A 330 31.02 50.09 -17.15
CA PRO A 330 31.04 48.95 -18.04
C PRO A 330 31.32 49.51 -19.44
N SER A 331 32.54 49.38 -19.92
CA SER A 331 32.83 49.58 -21.34
C SER A 331 32.09 48.48 -22.12
N GLY A 332 30.88 48.80 -22.57
CA GLY A 332 30.06 47.92 -23.41
C GLY A 332 28.57 48.01 -23.09
N ARG A 333 27.78 48.46 -24.08
CA ARG A 333 26.31 48.48 -24.10
C ARG A 333 25.72 47.09 -23.79
N ARG A 334 25.53 46.69 -22.52
CA ARG A 334 24.57 45.65 -22.08
C ARG A 334 24.15 45.91 -20.63
N ALA A 335 23.39 46.97 -20.40
CA ALA A 335 22.92 47.38 -19.08
C ALA A 335 21.68 46.64 -18.51
N PRO A 336 20.83 45.88 -19.26
CA PRO A 336 19.70 45.20 -18.61
C PRO A 336 19.99 43.76 -18.16
N ALA A 337 21.12 43.15 -18.54
CA ALA A 337 21.36 41.71 -18.28
C ALA A 337 21.70 41.38 -16.81
N LYS A 338 22.25 42.33 -16.04
CA LYS A 338 22.70 42.08 -14.65
C LYS A 338 21.57 42.18 -13.62
N ALA A 339 20.57 43.02 -13.85
CA ALA A 339 19.37 43.10 -13.01
C ALA A 339 18.45 41.88 -13.23
N ALA A 340 18.35 41.40 -14.47
CA ALA A 340 17.61 40.17 -14.80
C ALA A 340 18.26 38.93 -14.18
N ALA A 341 19.59 38.84 -14.16
CA ALA A 341 20.30 37.72 -13.51
C ALA A 341 20.11 37.70 -11.99
N ALA A 342 20.04 38.87 -11.33
CA ALA A 342 19.77 38.97 -9.90
C ALA A 342 18.33 38.55 -9.55
N LEU A 343 17.35 38.92 -10.37
CA LEU A 343 15.95 38.51 -10.21
C LEU A 343 15.75 37.00 -10.52
N LEU A 344 16.46 36.46 -11.51
CA LEU A 344 16.46 35.01 -11.81
C LEU A 344 17.13 34.18 -10.70
N PHE A 345 18.17 34.69 -10.04
CA PHE A 345 18.79 34.03 -8.89
C PHE A 345 17.88 34.05 -7.64
N LEU A 346 17.13 35.14 -7.43
CA LEU A 346 16.15 35.26 -6.35
C LEU A 346 14.97 34.28 -6.54
N ALA A 347 14.55 34.06 -7.80
CA ALA A 347 13.52 33.09 -8.15
C ALA A 347 13.99 31.63 -8.01
N ALA A 348 15.26 31.33 -8.29
CA ALA A 348 15.83 29.98 -8.19
C ALA A 348 16.12 29.53 -6.75
N VAL A 349 16.44 30.45 -5.83
CA VAL A 349 16.71 30.13 -4.41
C VAL A 349 15.42 29.92 -3.61
N SER A 350 14.29 30.43 -4.10
CA SER A 350 12.97 30.24 -3.48
C SER A 350 12.35 28.85 -3.77
N SER A 351 12.95 28.08 -4.69
CA SER A 351 12.39 26.83 -5.22
C SER A 351 13.36 25.65 -5.19
N ALA A 352 14.40 25.68 -4.35
CA ALA A 352 15.27 24.53 -4.14
C ALA A 352 14.74 23.65 -2.98
N PRO A 353 13.95 22.60 -3.24
CA PRO A 353 13.80 21.53 -2.27
C PRO A 353 15.16 20.85 -2.11
N GLY A 354 15.53 20.55 -0.87
CA GLY A 354 16.69 19.71 -0.59
C GLY A 354 16.58 18.41 -1.39
N GLN A 355 17.65 18.05 -2.07
CA GLN A 355 17.74 16.81 -2.82
C GLN A 355 17.56 15.62 -1.87
N THR A 356 16.43 14.95 -1.98
CA THR A 356 16.33 13.51 -1.73
C THR A 356 15.88 12.89 -3.04
N ASN A 357 16.65 11.93 -3.53
CA ASN A 357 16.35 11.16 -4.72
C ASN A 357 14.94 10.55 -4.61
N VAL A 358 14.02 11.05 -5.41
CA VAL A 358 12.79 10.36 -5.77
C VAL A 358 12.68 10.46 -7.29
N VAL A 359 12.48 9.31 -7.92
CA VAL A 359 12.14 9.20 -9.33
C VAL A 359 10.86 9.99 -9.55
N VAL A 360 10.97 11.17 -10.14
CA VAL A 360 9.82 11.98 -10.55
C VAL A 360 9.31 11.42 -11.86
N SER A 361 8.28 10.60 -11.76
CA SER A 361 7.31 10.38 -12.83
C SER A 361 6.87 11.73 -13.41
N ALA A 362 6.70 11.80 -14.73
CA ALA A 362 6.39 13.00 -15.51
C ALA A 362 5.38 13.97 -14.84
N PRO A 363 5.52 15.30 -15.02
CA PRO A 363 4.75 16.27 -14.27
C PRO A 363 3.26 16.19 -14.64
N ALA A 364 2.45 15.70 -13.71
CA ALA A 364 1.04 16.03 -13.65
C ALA A 364 0.91 17.54 -13.37
N GLN A 365 0.01 18.18 -14.11
CA GLN A 365 -0.23 19.63 -14.09
C GLN A 365 -0.40 20.17 -12.66
N ALA A 366 0.43 21.15 -12.28
CA ALA A 366 0.38 21.78 -10.97
C ALA A 366 -0.91 22.61 -10.82
N VAL A 367 -1.84 22.12 -10.02
CA VAL A 367 -3.04 22.86 -9.60
C VAL A 367 -2.60 23.95 -8.60
N PRO A 368 -3.00 25.22 -8.76
CA PRO A 368 -2.58 26.31 -7.86
C PRO A 368 -3.00 26.06 -6.40
N SER A 369 -2.18 26.51 -5.44
CA SER A 369 -2.36 26.28 -4.00
C SER A 369 -3.66 26.85 -3.42
N THR A 370 -4.26 27.85 -4.07
CA THR A 370 -5.58 28.41 -3.72
C THR A 370 -6.73 27.43 -4.02
N THR A 371 -6.61 26.61 -5.06
CA THR A 371 -7.63 25.62 -5.44
C THR A 371 -7.67 24.45 -4.46
N ALA A 372 -6.50 24.02 -3.97
CA ALA A 372 -6.41 22.94 -2.97
C ALA A 372 -7.04 23.32 -1.62
N ALA A 373 -6.85 24.56 -1.17
CA ALA A 373 -7.51 25.08 0.04
C ALA A 373 -9.04 25.14 -0.12
N THR A 374 -9.51 25.59 -1.30
CA THR A 374 -10.94 25.65 -1.63
C THR A 374 -11.58 24.26 -1.71
N ALA A 375 -10.87 23.27 -2.26
CA ALA A 375 -11.31 21.87 -2.28
C ALA A 375 -11.49 21.30 -0.86
N HIS A 376 -10.54 21.59 0.04
CA HIS A 376 -10.62 21.21 1.45
C HIS A 376 -11.82 21.82 2.19
N ASP A 377 -12.05 23.13 2.02
CA ASP A 377 -13.18 23.80 2.66
C ASP A 377 -14.53 23.29 2.13
N THR A 378 -14.59 22.96 0.85
CA THR A 378 -15.77 22.35 0.23
C THR A 378 -16.01 20.94 0.77
N ALA A 379 -14.96 20.13 0.94
CA ALA A 379 -15.07 18.81 1.58
C ALA A 379 -15.52 18.91 3.05
N ARG A 380 -15.09 19.93 3.81
CA ARG A 380 -15.59 20.19 5.18
C ARG A 380 -17.06 20.61 5.18
N LYS A 381 -17.52 21.35 4.16
CA LYS A 381 -18.95 21.64 3.97
C LYS A 381 -19.74 20.35 3.73
N ALA A 382 -19.20 19.44 2.91
CA ALA A 382 -19.81 18.13 2.66
C ALA A 382 -19.93 17.29 3.94
N GLN A 383 -18.88 17.22 4.76
CA GLN A 383 -18.91 16.53 6.06
C GLN A 383 -19.95 17.12 7.02
N ARG A 384 -20.14 18.45 7.01
CA ARG A 384 -21.18 19.10 7.81
C ARG A 384 -22.58 18.74 7.33
N ALA A 385 -22.81 18.67 6.02
CA ALA A 385 -24.09 18.22 5.46
C ALA A 385 -24.37 16.75 5.80
N TRP A 386 -23.35 15.90 5.69
CA TRP A 386 -23.41 14.49 6.08
C TRP A 386 -23.85 14.31 7.55
N ARG A 387 -23.24 15.05 8.47
CA ARG A 387 -23.60 15.00 9.91
C ARG A 387 -25.02 15.47 10.20
N LYS A 388 -25.61 16.29 9.34
CA LYS A 388 -27.01 16.74 9.42
C LYS A 388 -27.99 15.76 8.79
N GLY A 389 -27.51 14.67 8.19
CA GLY A 389 -28.33 13.70 7.45
C GLY A 389 -28.69 14.14 6.02
N ASP A 390 -28.18 15.27 5.55
CA ASP A 390 -28.36 15.72 4.17
C ASP A 390 -27.32 15.06 3.26
N TYR A 391 -27.58 13.81 2.89
CA TYR A 391 -26.67 13.00 2.07
C TYR A 391 -26.61 13.47 0.61
N ALA A 392 -27.71 14.01 0.07
CA ALA A 392 -27.74 14.56 -1.28
C ALA A 392 -26.87 15.83 -1.38
N GLY A 393 -27.03 16.76 -0.44
CA GLY A 393 -26.18 17.96 -0.35
C GLY A 393 -24.72 17.63 -0.04
N ALA A 394 -24.45 16.61 0.78
CA ALA A 394 -23.10 16.11 1.02
C ALA A 394 -22.45 15.57 -0.27
N ALA A 395 -23.19 14.76 -1.04
CA ALA A 395 -22.69 14.16 -2.28
C ALA A 395 -22.31 15.23 -3.32
N GLU A 396 -23.15 16.24 -3.51
CA GLU A 396 -22.84 17.34 -4.43
C GLU A 396 -21.63 18.18 -4.00
N ALA A 397 -21.52 18.45 -2.69
CA ALA A 397 -20.38 19.19 -2.15
C ALA A 397 -19.07 18.40 -2.31
N TYR A 398 -19.09 17.08 -2.10
CA TYR A 398 -17.91 16.25 -2.40
C TYR A 398 -17.58 16.21 -3.89
N ARG A 399 -18.59 16.14 -4.79
CA ARG A 399 -18.38 16.22 -6.24
C ARG A 399 -17.70 17.52 -6.65
N GLN A 400 -18.11 18.65 -6.06
CA GLN A 400 -17.46 19.95 -6.27
C GLN A 400 -16.02 19.95 -5.76
N ALA A 401 -15.76 19.36 -4.59
CA ALA A 401 -14.40 19.24 -4.06
C ALA A 401 -13.49 18.38 -4.96
N ILE A 402 -13.99 17.29 -5.53
CA ILE A 402 -13.25 16.44 -6.47
C ILE A 402 -12.95 17.21 -7.77
N ALA A 403 -13.92 17.97 -8.28
CA ALA A 403 -13.75 18.76 -9.51
C ALA A 403 -12.69 19.87 -9.37
N LEU A 404 -12.50 20.42 -8.17
CA LEU A 404 -11.45 21.41 -7.88
C LEU A 404 -10.04 20.80 -7.90
N GLY A 405 -9.93 19.49 -7.71
CA GLY A 405 -8.66 18.77 -7.65
C GLY A 405 -7.89 19.00 -6.35
N HIS A 406 -7.09 18.01 -5.96
CA HIS A 406 -6.21 18.12 -4.80
C HIS A 406 -4.83 17.55 -5.12
N PRO A 407 -3.72 18.21 -4.71
CA PRO A 407 -2.36 17.79 -5.03
C PRO A 407 -1.95 16.50 -4.29
N ASP A 408 -2.57 16.21 -3.15
CA ASP A 408 -2.40 14.95 -2.42
C ASP A 408 -3.34 13.88 -3.00
N PRO A 409 -2.80 12.79 -3.60
CA PRO A 409 -3.59 11.73 -4.23
C PRO A 409 -4.41 10.91 -3.22
N GLU A 410 -3.92 10.68 -2.00
CA GLU A 410 -4.64 9.88 -0.99
C GLU A 410 -5.88 10.63 -0.51
N LEU A 411 -5.74 11.93 -0.31
CA LEU A 411 -6.83 12.79 0.13
C LEU A 411 -7.89 12.95 -0.98
N ALA A 412 -7.45 13.06 -2.24
CA ALA A 412 -8.34 13.09 -3.40
C ALA A 412 -9.13 11.78 -3.53
N GLN A 413 -8.51 10.63 -3.27
CA GLN A 413 -9.17 9.32 -3.24
C GLN A 413 -10.16 9.21 -2.08
N SER A 414 -9.77 9.64 -0.87
CA SER A 414 -10.65 9.68 0.30
C SER A 414 -11.89 10.56 0.06
N MET A 415 -11.75 11.67 -0.66
CA MET A 415 -12.89 12.49 -1.09
C MET A 415 -13.81 11.74 -2.06
N ARG A 416 -13.27 10.99 -3.03
CA ARG A 416 -14.05 10.15 -3.96
C ARG A 416 -14.81 9.04 -3.23
N PHE A 417 -14.15 8.35 -2.31
CA PHE A 417 -14.77 7.31 -1.49
C PHE A 417 -15.93 7.87 -0.65
N ASN A 418 -15.71 8.99 0.04
CA ASN A 418 -16.76 9.65 0.83
C ASN A 418 -17.91 10.19 -0.04
N ALA A 419 -17.60 10.68 -1.25
CA ALA A 419 -18.62 11.07 -2.23
C ALA A 419 -19.49 9.89 -2.65
N ALA A 420 -18.86 8.75 -2.97
CA ALA A 420 -19.54 7.53 -3.36
C ALA A 420 -20.48 7.03 -2.26
N LEU A 421 -20.02 7.06 -1.00
CA LEU A 421 -20.85 6.71 0.15
C LEU A 421 -22.05 7.67 0.33
N ALA A 422 -21.87 8.96 0.05
CA ALA A 422 -22.94 9.96 0.11
C ALA A 422 -23.99 9.74 -0.98
N PHE A 423 -23.58 9.47 -2.21
CA PHE A 423 -24.51 9.09 -3.29
C PHE A 423 -25.26 7.79 -2.98
N LEU A 424 -24.58 6.80 -2.39
CA LEU A 424 -25.20 5.53 -2.01
C LEU A 424 -26.27 5.72 -0.93
N LYS A 425 -26.01 6.57 0.07
CA LYS A 425 -26.99 6.92 1.13
C LYS A 425 -28.13 7.80 0.61
N ALA A 426 -27.87 8.65 -0.39
CA ALA A 426 -28.88 9.46 -1.06
C ALA A 426 -29.77 8.66 -2.04
N GLY A 427 -29.51 7.35 -2.22
CA GLY A 427 -30.28 6.48 -3.13
C GLY A 427 -29.83 6.53 -4.59
N ASN A 428 -28.77 7.26 -4.93
CA ASN A 428 -28.24 7.35 -6.28
C ASN A 428 -27.15 6.29 -6.52
N ALA A 429 -27.59 5.04 -6.64
CA ALA A 429 -26.72 3.87 -6.73
C ALA A 429 -25.81 3.88 -7.98
N GLY A 430 -26.30 4.39 -9.12
CA GLY A 430 -25.51 4.46 -10.36
C GLY A 430 -24.31 5.41 -10.25
N GLN A 431 -24.51 6.62 -9.70
CA GLN A 431 -23.40 7.57 -9.49
C GLN A 431 -22.43 7.09 -8.40
N ALA A 432 -22.95 6.41 -7.37
CA ALA A 432 -22.10 5.80 -6.35
C ALA A 432 -21.19 4.71 -6.94
N ALA A 433 -21.71 3.85 -7.81
CA ALA A 433 -20.94 2.78 -8.45
C ALA A 433 -19.78 3.33 -9.28
N GLU A 434 -19.99 4.39 -10.06
CA GLU A 434 -18.91 4.98 -10.87
C GLU A 434 -17.77 5.54 -10.00
N LEU A 435 -18.11 6.23 -8.90
CA LEU A 435 -17.11 6.78 -7.98
C LEU A 435 -16.38 5.69 -7.18
N PHE A 436 -17.08 4.62 -6.77
CA PHE A 436 -16.43 3.48 -6.12
C PHE A 436 -15.50 2.73 -7.08
N ARG A 437 -15.85 2.60 -8.36
CA ARG A 437 -14.97 1.99 -9.37
C ARG A 437 -13.66 2.78 -9.51
N GLN A 438 -13.77 4.10 -9.66
CA GLN A 438 -12.59 4.98 -9.71
C GLN A 438 -11.75 4.94 -8.43
N ALA A 439 -12.39 4.71 -7.27
CA ALA A 439 -11.68 4.56 -6.00
C ALA A 439 -11.00 3.19 -5.87
N ALA A 440 -11.63 2.12 -6.37
CA ALA A 440 -11.10 0.75 -6.34
C ALA A 440 -9.90 0.57 -7.29
N ASP A 441 -9.95 1.14 -8.50
CA ASP A 441 -8.88 1.06 -9.50
C ASP A 441 -7.58 1.74 -9.06
N ALA A 442 -7.64 2.58 -8.03
CA ALA A 442 -6.52 3.39 -7.58
C ALA A 442 -5.53 2.68 -6.64
N GLY A 443 -5.78 1.39 -6.31
CA GLY A 443 -4.79 0.46 -5.74
C GLY A 443 -4.28 0.78 -4.32
N ASN A 444 -5.03 1.53 -3.51
CA ASN A 444 -4.63 1.96 -2.16
C ASN A 444 -5.18 1.04 -1.05
N ALA A 445 -4.86 1.34 0.21
CA ALA A 445 -5.34 0.61 1.40
C ALA A 445 -6.87 0.57 1.57
N GLN A 446 -7.61 1.46 0.90
CA GLN A 446 -9.08 1.49 0.88
C GLN A 446 -9.68 0.70 -0.29
N GLY A 447 -8.86 0.08 -1.15
CA GLY A 447 -9.32 -0.60 -2.36
C GLY A 447 -10.34 -1.72 -2.08
N ALA A 448 -10.13 -2.51 -1.04
CA ALA A 448 -11.05 -3.59 -0.68
C ALA A 448 -12.43 -3.06 -0.20
N ASP A 449 -12.45 -1.95 0.54
CA ASP A 449 -13.67 -1.30 1.00
C ASP A 449 -14.38 -0.56 -0.15
N ALA A 450 -13.61 0.00 -1.08
CA ALA A 450 -14.14 0.60 -2.31
C ALA A 450 -14.77 -0.45 -3.22
N SER A 451 -14.15 -1.62 -3.37
CA SER A 451 -14.73 -2.76 -4.10
C SER A 451 -15.99 -3.31 -3.43
N GLU A 452 -16.03 -3.34 -2.09
CA GLU A 452 -17.26 -3.70 -1.36
C GLU A 452 -18.37 -2.66 -1.61
N GLY A 453 -18.05 -1.37 -1.49
CA GLY A 453 -18.97 -0.27 -1.79
C GLY A 453 -19.47 -0.30 -3.24
N LEU A 454 -18.60 -0.62 -4.20
CA LEU A 454 -18.95 -0.82 -5.61
C LEU A 454 -19.98 -1.95 -5.77
N GLY A 455 -19.72 -3.11 -5.15
CA GLY A 455 -20.64 -4.24 -5.18
C GLY A 455 -22.01 -3.89 -4.62
N VAL A 456 -22.07 -3.20 -3.48
CA VAL A 456 -23.34 -2.76 -2.87
C VAL A 456 -24.07 -1.75 -3.77
N ALA A 457 -23.34 -0.81 -4.37
CA ALA A 457 -23.93 0.17 -5.27
C ALA A 457 -24.51 -0.48 -6.54
N LEU A 458 -23.76 -1.40 -7.16
CA LEU A 458 -24.23 -2.13 -8.34
C LEU A 458 -25.42 -3.05 -8.03
N PHE A 459 -25.39 -3.73 -6.87
CA PHE A 459 -26.51 -4.54 -6.40
C PHE A 459 -27.79 -3.72 -6.26
N ARG A 460 -27.72 -2.54 -5.60
CA ARG A 460 -28.86 -1.63 -5.47
C ARG A 460 -29.31 -1.04 -6.81
N ALA A 461 -28.38 -0.78 -7.73
CA ALA A 461 -28.73 -0.33 -9.07
C ALA A 461 -29.51 -1.41 -9.85
N ALA A 462 -29.13 -2.70 -9.69
CA ALA A 462 -29.87 -3.82 -10.27
C ALA A 462 -31.28 -3.95 -9.66
N GLU A 463 -31.42 -3.82 -8.34
CA GLU A 463 -32.74 -3.84 -7.68
C GLU A 463 -33.62 -2.66 -8.09
N ALA A 464 -33.06 -1.46 -8.22
CA ALA A 464 -33.78 -0.29 -8.69
C ALA A 464 -34.25 -0.45 -10.15
N LEU A 465 -33.45 -1.13 -10.98
CA LEU A 465 -33.82 -1.47 -12.35
C LEU A 465 -34.96 -2.49 -12.41
N ALA A 466 -35.02 -3.42 -11.46
CA ALA A 466 -36.13 -4.38 -11.33
C ALA A 466 -37.45 -3.71 -10.93
N ALA A 467 -37.39 -2.68 -10.08
CA ALA A 467 -38.58 -1.93 -9.67
C ALA A 467 -39.23 -1.12 -10.81
N LEU A 468 -38.55 -0.95 -11.95
CA LEU A 468 -39.06 -0.23 -13.13
C LEU A 468 -39.88 -1.11 -14.09
N GLU A 469 -39.85 -2.44 -13.93
CA GLU A 469 -40.73 -3.35 -14.66
C GLU A 469 -41.97 -3.71 -13.82
N PRO A 470 -43.21 -3.44 -14.30
CA PRO A 470 -44.35 -4.20 -13.85
C PRO A 470 -44.20 -5.63 -14.38
N GLU A 471 -44.32 -6.65 -13.52
CA GLU A 471 -44.30 -8.05 -13.98
C GLU A 471 -45.36 -8.26 -15.07
N PRO A 472 -44.98 -8.69 -16.29
CA PRO A 472 -45.97 -9.12 -17.25
C PRO A 472 -46.48 -10.49 -16.80
N ASP A 473 -47.80 -10.57 -16.59
CA ASP A 473 -48.50 -11.82 -16.28
C ASP A 473 -48.16 -12.88 -17.37
N PRO A 474 -47.55 -14.03 -17.00
CA PRO A 474 -47.09 -15.03 -17.98
C PRO A 474 -48.22 -15.65 -18.81
N ALA A 475 -49.48 -15.36 -18.48
CA ALA A 475 -50.66 -15.84 -19.20
C ALA A 475 -51.11 -14.97 -20.38
N VAL A 476 -50.53 -13.78 -20.62
CA VAL A 476 -51.01 -12.87 -21.67
C VAL A 476 -49.90 -12.52 -22.66
N ALA A 477 -49.52 -13.47 -23.50
CA ALA A 477 -48.84 -13.17 -24.75
C ALA A 477 -49.85 -12.51 -25.71
N VAL A 478 -49.92 -11.18 -25.71
CA VAL A 478 -50.75 -10.43 -26.68
C VAL A 478 -50.12 -10.57 -28.07
N PRO A 479 -50.85 -11.06 -29.09
CA PRO A 479 -50.37 -11.06 -30.46
C PRO A 479 -50.23 -9.62 -30.95
N GLY A 480 -49.02 -9.21 -31.35
CA GLY A 480 -48.76 -7.88 -31.93
C GLY A 480 -48.07 -6.86 -31.01
N ALA A 481 -47.46 -7.27 -29.89
CA ALA A 481 -46.63 -6.38 -29.08
C ALA A 481 -45.42 -5.84 -29.89
N PRO A 482 -45.05 -4.55 -29.71
CA PRO A 482 -43.94 -3.93 -30.44
C PRO A 482 -42.62 -4.67 -30.19
N PRO A 483 -41.65 -4.59 -31.11
CA PRO A 483 -40.39 -5.33 -31.03
C PRO A 483 -39.70 -5.05 -29.69
N ALA A 484 -39.24 -6.11 -29.03
CA ALA A 484 -38.54 -6.05 -27.76
C ALA A 484 -37.38 -5.02 -27.83
N PRO A 485 -37.12 -4.26 -26.76
CA PRO A 485 -36.02 -3.30 -26.74
C PRO A 485 -34.69 -3.98 -27.09
N LYS A 486 -33.79 -3.25 -27.76
CA LYS A 486 -32.49 -3.77 -28.26
C LYS A 486 -31.59 -4.40 -27.19
N ARG A 487 -31.87 -4.20 -25.91
CA ARG A 487 -31.32 -4.93 -24.74
C ARG A 487 -32.48 -5.21 -23.78
N SER A 488 -32.63 -6.44 -23.32
CA SER A 488 -33.67 -6.76 -22.33
C SER A 488 -33.24 -6.26 -20.96
N VAL A 489 -34.20 -5.81 -20.14
CA VAL A 489 -33.93 -5.34 -18.78
C VAL A 489 -33.30 -6.46 -17.94
N ALA A 490 -33.75 -7.70 -18.11
CA ALA A 490 -33.14 -8.88 -17.49
C ALA A 490 -31.65 -9.04 -17.86
N SER A 491 -31.26 -8.73 -19.11
CA SER A 491 -29.85 -8.76 -19.52
C SER A 491 -29.02 -7.64 -18.88
N GLU A 492 -29.59 -6.47 -18.67
CA GLU A 492 -28.92 -5.35 -17.99
C GLU A 492 -28.79 -5.60 -16.49
N GLN A 493 -29.84 -6.15 -15.85
CA GLN A 493 -29.80 -6.58 -14.46
C GLN A 493 -28.77 -7.70 -14.25
N LEU A 494 -28.75 -8.70 -15.13
CA LEU A 494 -27.77 -9.77 -15.07
C LEU A 494 -26.34 -9.22 -15.09
N LYS A 495 -26.06 -8.29 -16.02
CA LYS A 495 -24.76 -7.64 -16.10
C LYS A 495 -24.39 -6.90 -14.81
N LEU A 496 -25.33 -6.14 -14.23
CA LEU A 496 -25.10 -5.42 -12.98
C LEU A 496 -24.83 -6.39 -11.80
N PHE A 497 -25.52 -7.52 -11.72
CA PHE A 497 -25.23 -8.54 -10.71
C PHE A 497 -23.89 -9.25 -10.95
N GLU A 498 -23.49 -9.48 -12.20
CA GLU A 498 -22.17 -10.04 -12.54
C GLU A 498 -21.05 -9.07 -12.15
N ASP A 499 -21.19 -7.79 -12.49
CA ASP A 499 -20.26 -6.74 -12.08
C ASP A 499 -20.22 -6.58 -10.54
N ALA A 500 -21.38 -6.68 -9.87
CA ALA A 500 -21.46 -6.64 -8.40
C ALA A 500 -20.76 -7.86 -7.77
N ALA A 501 -20.97 -9.06 -8.29
CA ALA A 501 -20.32 -10.27 -7.81
C ALA A 501 -18.79 -10.21 -8.02
N ALA A 502 -18.33 -9.70 -9.16
CA ALA A 502 -16.91 -9.47 -9.40
C ALA A 502 -16.32 -8.47 -8.38
N ALA A 503 -17.02 -7.38 -8.10
CA ALA A 503 -16.61 -6.40 -7.10
C ALA A 503 -16.59 -6.98 -5.67
N PHE A 504 -17.59 -7.79 -5.29
CA PHE A 504 -17.59 -8.49 -4.01
C PHE A 504 -16.48 -9.56 -3.92
N GLN A 505 -16.19 -10.26 -5.02
CA GLN A 505 -15.09 -11.20 -5.08
C GLN A 505 -13.75 -10.48 -4.89
N GLU A 506 -13.56 -9.31 -5.50
CA GLU A 506 -12.37 -8.48 -5.30
C GLU A 506 -12.27 -7.99 -3.85
N ALA A 507 -13.37 -7.52 -3.27
CA ALA A 507 -13.43 -7.14 -1.86
C ALA A 507 -13.10 -8.31 -0.92
N LEU A 508 -13.51 -9.53 -1.31
CA LEU A 508 -13.21 -10.75 -0.58
C LEU A 508 -11.74 -11.17 -0.74
N ARG A 509 -11.05 -10.82 -1.83
CA ARG A 509 -9.59 -11.03 -1.93
C ARG A 509 -8.84 -10.20 -0.89
N GLY A 510 -9.30 -8.98 -0.61
CA GLY A 510 -8.69 -8.10 0.40
C GLY A 510 -8.93 -8.52 1.85
N LEU A 511 -10.15 -8.95 2.21
CA LEU A 511 -10.50 -9.46 3.54
C LEU A 511 -11.30 -10.76 3.42
N PRO A 512 -10.63 -11.90 3.28
CA PRO A 512 -11.33 -13.10 2.86
C PRO A 512 -12.18 -13.72 3.98
N ASP A 513 -11.89 -13.44 5.26
CA ASP A 513 -12.66 -13.98 6.40
C ASP A 513 -14.03 -13.35 6.62
N SER A 514 -14.34 -12.23 5.97
CA SER A 514 -15.59 -11.51 6.20
C SER A 514 -16.82 -12.33 5.80
N GLU A 515 -17.57 -12.80 6.81
CA GLU A 515 -18.89 -13.44 6.65
C GLU A 515 -19.85 -12.51 5.90
N GLN A 516 -19.82 -11.21 6.22
CA GLN A 516 -20.66 -10.20 5.55
C GLN A 516 -20.37 -10.11 4.05
N ARG A 517 -19.09 -10.06 3.64
CA ARG A 517 -18.71 -10.02 2.22
C ARG A 517 -19.05 -11.31 1.49
N ARG A 518 -18.89 -12.46 2.14
CA ARG A 518 -19.36 -13.76 1.61
C ARG A 518 -20.87 -13.78 1.41
N GLY A 519 -21.63 -13.29 2.39
CA GLY A 519 -23.08 -13.16 2.30
C GLY A 519 -23.50 -12.26 1.14
N ASN A 520 -22.84 -11.11 0.96
CA ASN A 520 -23.11 -10.20 -0.16
C ASN A 520 -22.84 -10.84 -1.53
N LEU A 521 -21.72 -11.56 -1.67
CA LEU A 521 -21.41 -12.31 -2.89
C LEU A 521 -22.45 -13.40 -3.16
N GLN A 522 -22.82 -14.18 -2.14
CA GLN A 522 -23.85 -15.21 -2.26
C GLN A 522 -25.20 -14.62 -2.67
N ALA A 523 -25.60 -13.49 -2.10
CA ALA A 523 -26.84 -12.80 -2.46
C ALA A 523 -26.83 -12.33 -3.93
N ALA A 524 -25.70 -11.81 -4.43
CA ALA A 524 -25.56 -11.42 -5.83
C ALA A 524 -25.61 -12.63 -6.77
N VAL A 525 -24.90 -13.71 -6.45
CA VAL A 525 -24.85 -14.93 -7.27
C VAL A 525 -26.20 -15.67 -7.28
N ALA A 526 -26.93 -15.68 -6.17
CA ALA A 526 -28.22 -16.37 -6.05
C ALA A 526 -29.28 -15.87 -7.05
N ARG A 527 -29.20 -14.60 -7.48
CA ARG A 527 -30.14 -14.01 -8.46
C ARG A 527 -29.80 -14.34 -9.92
N MET A 528 -28.56 -14.72 -10.21
CA MET A 528 -28.09 -14.91 -11.58
C MET A 528 -28.77 -16.04 -12.36
N PRO A 529 -29.07 -17.23 -11.78
CA PRO A 529 -29.67 -18.33 -12.55
C PRO A 529 -31.01 -17.96 -13.17
N GLU A 530 -31.88 -17.29 -12.41
CA GLU A 530 -33.20 -16.85 -12.89
C GLU A 530 -33.07 -15.75 -13.95
N LEU A 531 -32.21 -14.75 -13.71
CA LEU A 531 -31.97 -13.66 -14.65
C LEU A 531 -31.31 -14.15 -15.95
N ARG A 532 -30.41 -15.14 -15.88
CA ARG A 532 -29.84 -15.81 -17.05
C ARG A 532 -30.92 -16.50 -17.87
N ALA A 533 -31.83 -17.22 -17.22
CA ALA A 533 -32.95 -17.86 -17.90
C ALA A 533 -33.87 -16.82 -18.56
N LYS A 534 -34.25 -15.75 -17.85
CA LYS A 534 -35.07 -14.65 -18.39
C LYS A 534 -34.39 -13.96 -19.58
N ALA A 535 -33.15 -13.49 -19.42
CA ALA A 535 -32.40 -12.84 -20.48
C ALA A 535 -32.19 -13.74 -21.71
N ARG A 536 -31.98 -15.05 -21.50
CA ARG A 536 -31.87 -16.03 -22.58
C ARG A 536 -33.20 -16.19 -23.34
N THR A 537 -34.32 -16.27 -22.62
CA THR A 537 -35.67 -16.31 -23.20
C THR A 537 -35.94 -15.04 -24.02
N ASP A 538 -35.67 -13.86 -23.45
CA ASP A 538 -35.86 -12.57 -24.13
C ASP A 538 -35.04 -12.48 -25.42
N ALA A 539 -33.78 -12.93 -25.40
CA ALA A 539 -32.91 -12.92 -26.56
C ALA A 539 -33.42 -13.86 -27.68
N ILE A 540 -33.96 -15.03 -27.31
CA ILE A 540 -34.54 -15.98 -28.27
C ILE A 540 -35.83 -15.42 -28.86
N LEU A 541 -36.70 -14.82 -28.03
CA LEU A 541 -37.92 -14.15 -28.50
C LEU A 541 -37.61 -12.94 -29.39
N ALA A 542 -36.59 -12.16 -29.07
CA ALA A 542 -36.17 -11.04 -29.93
C ALA A 542 -35.65 -11.51 -31.30
N LYS A 543 -34.98 -12.68 -31.35
CA LYS A 543 -34.37 -13.20 -32.58
C LYS A 543 -35.32 -14.03 -33.43
N TYR A 544 -36.19 -14.82 -32.81
CA TYR A 544 -37.03 -15.81 -33.49
C TYR A 544 -38.53 -15.62 -33.22
N GLY A 545 -38.91 -14.70 -32.34
CA GLY A 545 -40.31 -14.48 -31.98
C GLY A 545 -41.18 -14.08 -33.17
N GLU A 546 -40.64 -13.40 -34.18
CA GLU A 546 -41.38 -13.04 -35.40
C GLU A 546 -41.20 -14.06 -36.54
N THR A 547 -40.33 -15.07 -36.37
CA THR A 547 -40.10 -16.07 -37.42
C THR A 547 -41.29 -17.04 -37.48
N PRO A 548 -41.88 -17.28 -38.66
CA PRO A 548 -43.00 -18.21 -38.77
C PRO A 548 -42.57 -19.66 -38.45
N PRO A 549 -43.43 -20.47 -37.80
CA PRO A 549 -43.09 -21.82 -37.37
C PRO A 549 -42.59 -22.74 -38.49
N GLU A 550 -43.14 -22.59 -39.70
CA GLU A 550 -42.78 -23.36 -40.90
C GLU A 550 -41.29 -23.24 -41.27
N GLN A 551 -40.65 -22.13 -40.92
CA GLN A 551 -39.21 -21.91 -41.15
C GLN A 551 -38.35 -22.38 -39.98
N LEU A 552 -38.92 -22.46 -38.78
CA LEU A 552 -38.21 -22.86 -37.55
C LEU A 552 -38.12 -24.39 -37.42
N VAL A 553 -39.21 -25.11 -37.71
CA VAL A 553 -39.30 -26.58 -37.54
C VAL A 553 -38.26 -27.34 -38.38
N PRO A 554 -38.07 -27.08 -39.69
CA PRO A 554 -37.05 -27.77 -40.48
C PRO A 554 -35.64 -27.53 -39.97
N LYS A 555 -35.36 -26.32 -39.48
CA LYS A 555 -34.07 -25.93 -38.94
C LYS A 555 -33.76 -26.69 -37.64
N MET A 556 -34.72 -26.80 -36.72
CA MET A 556 -34.56 -27.57 -35.48
C MET A 556 -34.37 -29.06 -35.76
N LEU A 557 -35.15 -29.65 -36.67
CA LEU A 557 -34.99 -31.04 -37.08
C LEU A 557 -33.62 -31.31 -37.72
N ALA A 558 -33.11 -30.38 -38.53
CA ALA A 558 -31.77 -30.48 -39.11
C ALA A 558 -30.68 -30.44 -38.03
N MET A 559 -30.80 -29.56 -37.03
CA MET A 559 -29.88 -29.47 -35.90
C MET A 559 -29.90 -30.77 -35.06
N GLN A 560 -31.08 -31.32 -34.79
CA GLN A 560 -31.24 -32.57 -34.04
C GLN A 560 -30.68 -33.78 -34.80
N ARG A 561 -30.88 -33.85 -36.12
CA ARG A 561 -30.26 -34.90 -36.95
C ARG A 561 -28.73 -34.80 -36.94
N ALA A 562 -28.20 -33.57 -37.00
CA ALA A 562 -26.76 -33.34 -36.96
C ALA A 562 -26.14 -33.75 -35.61
N SER A 563 -26.81 -33.46 -34.48
CA SER A 563 -26.32 -33.88 -33.16
C SER A 563 -26.28 -35.40 -33.02
N PHE A 564 -27.30 -36.12 -33.52
CA PHE A 564 -27.29 -37.59 -33.52
C PHE A 564 -26.18 -38.17 -34.41
N ALA A 565 -25.97 -37.60 -35.60
CA ALA A 565 -24.94 -38.07 -36.53
C ALA A 565 -23.52 -37.90 -35.97
N GLU A 566 -23.25 -36.81 -35.26
CA GLU A 566 -21.94 -36.55 -34.67
C GLU A 566 -21.68 -37.31 -33.37
N ALA A 567 -22.69 -37.46 -32.51
CA ALA A 567 -22.60 -38.31 -31.33
C ALA A 567 -22.22 -39.75 -31.73
N ALA A 568 -22.84 -40.28 -32.79
CA ALA A 568 -22.50 -41.59 -33.33
C ALA A 568 -21.05 -41.69 -33.82
N ARG A 569 -20.50 -40.63 -34.44
CA ARG A 569 -19.09 -40.57 -34.89
C ARG A 569 -18.10 -40.43 -33.74
N ALA A 570 -18.48 -39.78 -32.64
CA ALA A 570 -17.62 -39.63 -31.47
C ALA A 570 -17.29 -40.98 -30.83
N PHE A 571 -18.23 -41.94 -30.86
CA PHE A 571 -18.02 -43.29 -30.33
C PHE A 571 -16.98 -44.12 -31.12
N THR A 572 -16.62 -43.72 -32.35
CA THR A 572 -15.65 -44.45 -33.17
C THR A 572 -14.25 -43.81 -33.21
N ASN A 573 -14.06 -42.66 -32.56
CA ASN A 573 -12.83 -41.85 -32.63
C ASN A 573 -11.93 -41.96 -31.38
N ALA A 574 -10.64 -41.59 -31.53
CA ALA A 574 -9.66 -41.56 -30.45
C ALA A 574 -10.00 -40.51 -29.37
N SER A 575 -9.51 -40.72 -28.14
CA SER A 575 -9.96 -39.97 -26.94
C SER A 575 -9.97 -38.44 -27.07
N PRO A 576 -8.96 -37.76 -27.65
CA PRO A 576 -8.96 -36.29 -27.74
C PRO A 576 -9.99 -35.74 -28.74
N SER A 577 -10.16 -36.38 -29.90
CA SER A 577 -11.13 -35.94 -30.92
C SER A 577 -12.57 -36.30 -30.54
N ARG A 578 -12.76 -37.36 -29.74
CA ARG A 578 -14.05 -37.73 -29.15
C ARG A 578 -14.57 -36.64 -28.19
N ILE A 579 -13.73 -36.06 -27.34
CA ILE A 579 -14.16 -35.02 -26.38
C ILE A 579 -14.71 -33.80 -27.11
N ALA A 580 -13.95 -33.26 -28.08
CA ALA A 580 -14.37 -32.09 -28.83
C ALA A 580 -15.69 -32.30 -29.61
N GLN A 581 -15.90 -33.50 -30.17
CA GLN A 581 -17.14 -33.84 -30.87
C GLN A 581 -18.33 -33.98 -29.91
N LEU A 582 -18.13 -34.56 -28.72
CA LEU A 582 -19.18 -34.64 -27.69
C LEU A 582 -19.55 -33.25 -27.16
N GLU A 583 -18.58 -32.35 -26.98
CA GLU A 583 -18.84 -30.96 -26.59
C GLU A 583 -19.66 -30.22 -27.66
N GLN A 584 -19.30 -30.35 -28.95
CA GLN A 584 -20.07 -29.75 -30.04
C GLN A 584 -21.49 -30.32 -30.17
N ALA A 585 -21.67 -31.61 -29.91
CA ALA A 585 -22.99 -32.24 -29.90
C ALA A 585 -23.84 -31.74 -28.72
N ALA A 586 -23.23 -31.59 -27.53
CA ALA A 586 -23.90 -31.05 -26.34
C ALA A 586 -24.34 -29.59 -26.54
N ILE A 587 -23.49 -28.75 -27.13
CA ILE A 587 -23.82 -27.35 -27.47
C ILE A 587 -25.04 -27.30 -28.39
N ARG A 588 -25.06 -28.09 -29.46
CA ARG A 588 -26.19 -28.13 -30.39
C ARG A 588 -27.47 -28.66 -29.75
N GLN A 589 -27.37 -29.69 -28.92
CA GLN A 589 -28.53 -30.21 -28.19
C GLN A 589 -29.11 -29.14 -27.27
N GLN A 590 -28.25 -28.34 -26.64
CA GLN A 590 -28.69 -27.21 -25.82
C GLN A 590 -29.34 -26.11 -26.67
N GLU A 591 -28.80 -25.74 -27.83
CA GLU A 591 -29.42 -24.79 -28.75
C GLU A 591 -30.82 -25.23 -29.23
N VAL A 592 -31.01 -26.52 -29.47
CA VAL A 592 -32.33 -27.08 -29.84
C VAL A 592 -33.30 -27.00 -28.66
N ALA A 593 -32.86 -27.37 -27.45
CA ALA A 593 -33.69 -27.28 -26.24
C ALA A 593 -34.09 -25.83 -25.92
N ASP A 594 -33.16 -24.89 -26.14
CA ASP A 594 -33.36 -23.47 -25.94
C ASP A 594 -34.40 -22.87 -26.88
N LEU A 595 -34.45 -23.32 -28.15
CA LEU A 595 -35.48 -22.88 -29.10
C LEU A 595 -36.85 -23.45 -28.75
N TRP A 596 -36.90 -24.66 -28.18
CA TRP A 596 -38.15 -25.36 -27.89
C TRP A 596 -38.92 -24.72 -26.73
N MET A 597 -38.25 -24.43 -25.61
CA MET A 597 -38.89 -23.95 -24.37
C MET A 597 -39.73 -22.66 -24.53
N PRO A 598 -39.23 -21.55 -25.12
CA PRO A 598 -39.98 -20.30 -25.24
C PRO A 598 -40.90 -20.26 -26.46
N LEU A 599 -40.72 -21.14 -27.45
CA LEU A 599 -41.50 -21.15 -28.70
C LEU A 599 -42.50 -22.32 -28.80
N HIS A 600 -42.58 -23.19 -27.78
CA HIS A 600 -43.42 -24.38 -27.79
C HIS A 600 -44.89 -24.07 -28.16
N GLY A 601 -45.46 -22.98 -27.62
CA GLY A 601 -46.83 -22.57 -27.96
C GLY A 601 -47.02 -22.26 -29.46
N LYS A 602 -46.10 -21.49 -30.05
CA LYS A 602 -46.11 -21.18 -31.49
C LYS A 602 -45.86 -22.41 -32.37
N MET A 603 -45.06 -23.34 -31.89
CA MET A 603 -44.79 -24.61 -32.61
C MET A 603 -45.99 -25.56 -32.55
N ALA A 604 -46.68 -25.63 -31.42
CA ALA A 604 -47.88 -26.44 -31.25
C ALA A 604 -49.04 -25.97 -32.15
N GLU A 605 -49.10 -24.67 -32.47
CA GLU A 605 -50.06 -24.11 -33.44
C GLU A 605 -49.77 -24.50 -34.88
N ALA A 606 -48.52 -24.77 -35.24
CA ALA A 606 -48.12 -25.13 -36.61
C ALA A 606 -48.23 -26.62 -36.94
N VAL A 607 -48.43 -27.45 -35.92
CA VAL A 607 -48.62 -28.91 -36.06
C VAL A 607 -50.12 -29.27 -36.12
N LYS A 608 -51.01 -28.33 -35.79
CA LYS A 608 -52.45 -28.42 -36.04
C LYS A 608 -52.77 -27.99 -37.47
#